data_AF-A0A9E3TW84-F1
#
_entry.id   AF-A0A9E3TW84-F1
#
_cell.length_a   1.000
_cell.length_b   1.000
_cell.length_c   1.000
_cell.angle_alpha   90.00
_cell.angle_beta   90.00
_cell.angle_gamma   90.00
#
_symmetry.space_group_name_H-M   'P 1'
#
loop_
_entity.id
_entity.type
_entity.pdbx_description
1 polymer ?
#
loop_
_entity_poly.entity_id
_entity_poly.type
_entity_poly.pdbx_seq_one_letter_code
_entity_poly.pdbx_strand_id
1 'polypeptide(L)'
;MQVQGKLIILLMLGTAVAMAGFAWTFQYMRGREVLRLWGADAAQLIRVDASGIELLVLSPAAETAAPNAAANETLDVAGQSLHVDQRVDISKARGLIHARQALIEDASFDWTLARGDCTPDWRYALEFRAGDRRAVIAIDMHCSRVRLLPGDREASIAPIAEGLEKFIVEQLAPPS
;
A
#
# COMPACT_ATOMS: atom_id res chain seq x y z
N MET A 1 -31.85 -51.92 -9.86
CA MET A 1 -31.57 -50.61 -9.24
C MET A 1 -30.08 -50.29 -9.35
N GLN A 2 -29.60 -49.74 -10.47
CA GLN A 2 -28.19 -49.33 -10.68
C GLN A 2 -28.00 -47.79 -10.69
N VAL A 3 -29.09 -47.05 -10.48
CA VAL A 3 -29.13 -45.58 -10.67
C VAL A 3 -28.52 -44.82 -9.48
N GLN A 4 -28.44 -45.43 -8.29
CA GLN A 4 -28.03 -44.73 -7.06
C GLN A 4 -26.53 -44.35 -7.02
N GLY A 5 -25.63 -45.20 -7.49
CA GLY A 5 -24.19 -44.90 -7.46
C GLY A 5 -23.77 -43.75 -8.37
N LYS A 6 -24.33 -43.71 -9.60
CA LYS A 6 -24.02 -42.66 -10.58
C LYS A 6 -24.47 -41.28 -10.10
N LEU A 7 -25.59 -41.22 -9.38
CA LEU A 7 -26.15 -39.96 -8.89
C LEU A 7 -25.30 -39.35 -7.77
N ILE A 8 -24.75 -40.17 -6.88
CA ILE A 8 -23.81 -39.73 -5.83
C ILE A 8 -22.54 -39.17 -6.45
N ILE A 9 -21.97 -39.87 -7.45
CA ILE A 9 -20.75 -39.43 -8.14
C ILE A 9 -20.98 -38.08 -8.83
N LEU A 10 -22.11 -37.91 -9.52
CA LEU A 10 -22.45 -36.64 -10.16
C LEU A 10 -22.63 -35.50 -9.16
N LEU A 11 -23.25 -35.76 -8.01
CA LEU A 11 -23.41 -34.77 -6.95
C LEU A 11 -22.05 -34.36 -6.38
N MET A 12 -21.18 -35.31 -6.02
CA MET A 12 -19.85 -35.03 -5.48
C MET A 12 -19.00 -34.23 -6.48
N LEU A 13 -19.00 -34.63 -7.75
CA LEU A 13 -18.28 -33.92 -8.81
C LEU A 13 -18.84 -32.50 -9.00
N GLY A 14 -20.17 -32.35 -9.01
CA GLY A 14 -20.82 -31.05 -9.12
C GLY A 14 -20.44 -30.10 -7.99
N THR A 15 -20.46 -30.57 -6.74
CA THR A 15 -20.04 -29.78 -5.59
C THR A 15 -18.56 -29.40 -5.66
N ALA A 16 -17.68 -30.33 -6.05
CA ALA A 16 -16.26 -30.05 -6.19
C ALA A 16 -15.99 -28.93 -7.23
N VAL A 17 -16.65 -29.00 -8.38
CA VAL A 17 -16.54 -27.97 -9.43
C VAL A 17 -17.09 -26.63 -8.94
N ALA A 18 -18.23 -26.63 -8.25
CA ALA A 18 -18.82 -25.41 -7.70
C ALA A 18 -17.89 -24.74 -6.68
N MET A 19 -17.31 -25.51 -5.75
CA MET A 19 -16.35 -24.98 -4.77
C MET A 19 -15.08 -24.47 -5.43
N ALA A 20 -14.55 -25.17 -6.44
CA ALA A 20 -13.38 -24.72 -7.18
C ALA A 20 -13.66 -23.40 -7.95
N GLY A 21 -14.81 -23.30 -8.62
CA GLY A 21 -15.23 -22.08 -9.32
C GLY A 21 -15.45 -20.90 -8.37
N PHE A 22 -16.05 -21.14 -7.21
CA PHE A 22 -16.23 -20.13 -6.18
C PHE A 22 -14.88 -19.64 -5.63
N ALA A 23 -13.97 -20.55 -5.28
CA ALA A 23 -12.64 -20.21 -4.78
C ALA A 23 -11.83 -19.40 -5.80
N TRP A 24 -11.87 -19.79 -7.08
CA TRP A 24 -11.22 -19.05 -8.16
C TRP A 24 -11.77 -17.63 -8.29
N THR A 25 -13.09 -17.48 -8.32
CA THR A 25 -13.74 -16.18 -8.49
C THR A 25 -13.44 -15.26 -7.31
N PHE A 26 -13.50 -15.80 -6.10
CA PHE A 26 -13.20 -15.06 -4.88
C PHE A 26 -11.74 -14.58 -4.83
N GLN A 27 -10.79 -15.42 -5.23
CA GLN A 27 -9.37 -15.03 -5.32
C GLN A 27 -9.14 -13.97 -6.40
N TYR A 28 -9.80 -14.10 -7.55
CA TYR A 28 -9.70 -13.10 -8.62
C TYR A 28 -10.24 -11.73 -8.20
N MET A 29 -11.27 -11.69 -7.36
CA MET A 29 -11.80 -10.43 -6.83
C MET A 29 -10.89 -9.77 -5.79
N ARG A 30 -10.04 -10.54 -5.08
CA ARG A 30 -9.23 -10.08 -3.93
C ARG A 30 -7.94 -9.30 -4.25
N GLY A 31 -7.61 -9.07 -5.52
CA GLY A 31 -6.42 -8.30 -5.89
C GLY A 31 -6.67 -7.24 -6.94
N ARG A 32 -7.93 -7.00 -7.33
CA ARG A 32 -8.23 -6.10 -8.45
C ARG A 32 -8.16 -4.64 -8.04
N GLU A 33 -8.56 -4.31 -6.82
CA GLU A 33 -8.62 -2.92 -6.39
C GLU A 33 -7.24 -2.38 -6.05
N VAL A 34 -6.37 -3.15 -5.40
CA VAL A 34 -4.95 -2.80 -5.21
C VAL A 34 -4.24 -2.62 -6.56
N LEU A 35 -4.43 -3.52 -7.51
CA LEU A 35 -3.84 -3.37 -8.85
C LEU A 35 -4.38 -2.14 -9.58
N ARG A 36 -5.64 -1.76 -9.32
CA ARG A 36 -6.21 -0.52 -9.83
C ARG A 36 -5.61 0.68 -9.10
N LEU A 37 -5.42 0.63 -7.79
CA LEU A 37 -4.85 1.72 -6.99
C LEU A 37 -3.40 2.01 -7.40
N TRP A 38 -2.57 0.97 -7.50
CA TRP A 38 -1.13 1.09 -7.75
C TRP A 38 -0.73 0.99 -9.21
N GLY A 39 -1.50 0.27 -10.03
CA GLY A 39 -1.02 -0.20 -11.34
C GLY A 39 -0.08 -1.40 -11.21
N ALA A 40 0.10 -2.12 -12.32
CA ALA A 40 0.89 -3.36 -12.34
C ALA A 40 2.35 -3.14 -11.95
N ASP A 41 2.98 -2.09 -12.50
CA ASP A 41 4.41 -1.82 -12.30
C ASP A 41 4.74 -1.47 -10.84
N ALA A 42 3.98 -0.54 -10.24
CA ALA A 42 4.19 -0.17 -8.84
C ALA A 42 3.85 -1.33 -7.90
N ALA A 43 2.76 -2.08 -8.15
CA ALA A 43 2.41 -3.24 -7.34
C ALA A 43 3.50 -4.33 -7.38
N GLN A 44 4.12 -4.57 -8.54
CA GLN A 44 5.24 -5.50 -8.66
C GLN A 44 6.47 -5.01 -7.88
N LEU A 45 6.78 -3.71 -7.99
CA LEU A 45 7.89 -3.07 -7.28
C LEU A 45 7.72 -3.17 -5.76
N ILE A 46 6.52 -2.84 -5.26
CA ILE A 46 6.14 -2.96 -3.85
C ILE A 46 6.19 -4.42 -3.40
N ARG A 47 5.77 -5.38 -4.23
CA ARG A 47 5.70 -6.81 -3.82
C ARG A 47 7.07 -7.48 -3.74
N VAL A 48 7.91 -7.36 -4.77
CA VAL A 48 9.12 -8.18 -4.90
C VAL A 48 10.35 -7.34 -5.24
N ASP A 49 10.25 -6.48 -6.25
CA ASP A 49 11.46 -6.03 -6.97
C ASP A 49 12.23 -4.91 -6.29
N ALA A 50 11.64 -4.17 -5.34
CA ALA A 50 12.31 -3.05 -4.70
C ALA A 50 13.60 -3.51 -3.98
N SER A 51 14.74 -3.05 -4.49
CA SER A 51 16.07 -3.27 -3.92
C SER A 51 16.41 -2.25 -2.84
N GLY A 52 15.77 -1.08 -2.88
CA GLY A 52 15.86 -0.03 -1.87
C GLY A 52 14.48 0.47 -1.48
N ILE A 53 14.24 0.62 -0.18
CA ILE A 53 13.02 1.18 0.38
C ILE A 53 13.41 2.24 1.38
N GLU A 54 12.94 3.47 1.15
CA GLU A 54 13.19 4.61 2.01
C GLU A 54 11.89 5.14 2.59
N LEU A 55 11.91 5.47 3.88
CA LEU A 55 10.90 6.27 4.53
C LEU A 55 11.29 7.74 4.43
N LEU A 56 10.37 8.53 3.90
CA LEU A 56 10.51 9.97 3.73
C LEU A 56 9.63 10.68 4.77
N VAL A 57 10.20 11.67 5.46
CA VAL A 57 9.44 12.62 6.29
C VAL A 57 9.27 13.89 5.47
N LEU A 58 8.02 14.35 5.37
CA LEU A 58 7.61 15.44 4.52
C LEU A 58 7.10 16.62 5.35
N SER A 59 7.38 17.83 4.88
CA SER A 59 6.80 19.07 5.43
C SER A 59 6.30 19.99 4.32
N PRO A 60 5.32 20.87 4.60
CA PRO A 60 4.86 21.85 3.63
C PRO A 60 5.99 22.77 3.18
N ALA A 61 6.09 23.02 1.87
CA ALA A 61 7.17 23.84 1.32
C ALA A 61 7.21 25.29 1.85
N ALA A 62 6.11 25.77 2.42
CA ALA A 62 6.02 27.09 3.03
C ALA A 62 6.59 27.17 4.45
N GLU A 63 6.79 26.05 5.15
CA GLU A 63 6.89 26.08 6.62
C GLU A 63 8.32 26.02 7.16
N THR A 64 9.32 25.41 6.50
CA THR A 64 10.71 25.46 7.03
C THR A 64 11.78 25.13 5.97
N ALA A 65 12.74 26.05 5.78
CA ALA A 65 14.06 25.71 5.23
C ALA A 65 14.89 25.04 6.34
N ALA A 66 14.79 23.72 6.48
CA ALA A 66 15.57 22.98 7.47
C ALA A 66 17.07 23.00 7.11
N PRO A 67 18.01 23.14 8.09
CA PRO A 67 19.45 23.23 7.82
C PRO A 67 20.09 21.98 7.19
N ASN A 68 19.39 20.84 7.27
CA ASN A 68 19.83 19.53 6.78
C ASN A 68 18.88 18.95 5.73
N ALA A 69 18.13 19.80 5.00
CA ALA A 69 17.33 19.37 3.85
C ALA A 69 18.24 18.63 2.87
N ALA A 70 18.15 17.30 2.87
CA ALA A 70 18.96 16.43 2.03
C ALA A 70 18.49 16.60 0.59
N ALA A 71 19.09 17.59 -0.08
CA ALA A 71 18.73 18.10 -1.41
C ALA A 71 17.33 18.74 -1.47
N ASN A 72 17.20 19.78 -2.31
CA ASN A 72 15.95 20.52 -2.57
C ASN A 72 14.92 19.66 -3.33
N GLU A 73 14.68 18.43 -2.90
CA GLU A 73 13.73 17.53 -3.51
C GLU A 73 12.33 17.87 -2.97
N THR A 74 11.45 18.23 -3.90
CA THR A 74 10.04 18.45 -3.63
C THR A 74 9.21 17.31 -4.21
N LEU A 75 8.18 16.92 -3.47
CA LEU A 75 7.15 16.01 -3.93
C LEU A 75 5.85 16.78 -4.09
N ASP A 76 5.21 16.64 -5.24
CA ASP A 76 3.85 17.14 -5.44
C ASP A 76 2.86 16.05 -5.05
N VAL A 77 2.12 16.29 -3.97
CA VAL A 77 1.11 15.39 -3.43
C VAL A 77 -0.23 16.11 -3.42
N ALA A 78 -1.15 15.65 -4.26
CA ALA A 78 -2.49 16.25 -4.37
C ALA A 78 -2.50 17.77 -4.67
N GLY A 79 -1.49 18.29 -5.37
CA GLY A 79 -1.35 19.72 -5.66
C GLY A 79 -0.67 20.52 -4.55
N GLN A 80 -0.19 19.84 -3.49
CA GLN A 80 0.64 20.42 -2.45
C GLN A 80 2.10 20.07 -2.71
N SER A 81 2.96 21.09 -2.81
CA SER A 81 4.41 20.91 -2.87
C SER A 81 4.94 20.70 -1.46
N LEU A 82 5.51 19.53 -1.20
CA LEU A 82 6.09 19.14 0.08
C LEU A 82 7.61 18.97 -0.07
N HIS A 83 8.37 19.39 0.94
CA HIS A 83 9.81 19.13 1.02
C HIS A 83 10.08 17.79 1.68
N VAL A 84 11.12 17.10 1.22
CA VAL A 84 11.66 15.91 1.89
C VAL A 84 12.68 16.36 2.93
N ASP A 85 12.30 16.33 4.20
CA ASP A 85 13.15 16.78 5.31
C ASP A 85 14.13 15.70 5.75
N GLN A 86 13.69 14.44 5.72
CA GLN A 86 14.46 13.31 6.19
C GLN A 86 14.22 12.08 5.30
N ARG A 87 15.29 11.32 5.07
CA ARG A 87 15.27 10.01 4.41
C ARG A 87 15.85 8.97 5.35
N VAL A 88 15.15 7.85 5.53
CA VAL A 88 15.62 6.72 6.33
C VAL A 88 15.54 5.46 5.49
N ASP A 89 16.68 4.80 5.27
CA ASP A 89 16.71 3.49 4.61
C ASP A 89 16.10 2.44 5.54
N ILE A 90 14.95 1.90 5.13
CA ILE A 90 14.20 0.88 5.86
C ILE A 90 14.23 -0.46 5.13
N SER A 91 15.11 -0.66 4.15
CA SER A 91 15.20 -1.89 3.34
C SER A 91 15.43 -3.15 4.19
N LYS A 92 15.98 -3.00 5.39
CA LYS A 92 16.22 -4.08 6.37
C LYS A 92 15.39 -3.94 7.64
N ALA A 93 14.42 -3.03 7.66
CA ALA A 93 13.58 -2.79 8.82
C ALA A 93 12.80 -4.05 9.21
N ARG A 94 12.76 -4.34 10.51
CA ARG A 94 11.88 -5.36 11.05
C ARG A 94 10.43 -4.93 10.79
N GLY A 95 9.61 -5.86 10.29
CA GLY A 95 8.21 -5.56 9.97
C GLY A 95 7.96 -5.05 8.55
N LEU A 96 9.00 -4.73 7.77
CA LEU A 96 8.85 -4.30 6.38
C LEU A 96 8.10 -5.33 5.51
N ILE A 97 8.31 -6.62 5.76
CA ILE A 97 7.58 -7.70 5.05
C ILE A 97 6.07 -7.57 5.28
N HIS A 98 5.65 -7.29 6.52
CA HIS A 98 4.24 -7.11 6.86
C HIS A 98 3.68 -5.81 6.27
N ALA A 99 4.44 -4.71 6.32
CA ALA A 99 4.04 -3.45 5.71
C ALA A 99 3.86 -3.61 4.18
N ARG A 100 4.80 -4.28 3.50
CA ARG A 100 4.70 -4.58 2.05
C ARG A 100 3.45 -5.41 1.75
N GLN A 101 3.21 -6.46 2.53
CA GLN A 101 2.04 -7.32 2.35
C GLN A 101 0.73 -6.54 2.53
N ALA A 102 0.64 -5.70 3.56
CA ALA A 102 -0.54 -4.86 3.80
C ALA A 102 -0.79 -3.90 2.63
N LEU A 103 0.26 -3.30 2.07
CA LEU A 103 0.13 -2.40 0.91
C LEU A 103 -0.38 -3.09 -0.36
N ILE A 104 -0.27 -4.42 -0.48
CA ILE A 104 -0.64 -5.15 -1.70
C ILE A 104 -1.86 -6.07 -1.54
N GLU A 105 -2.50 -6.07 -0.39
CA GLU A 105 -3.70 -6.87 -0.11
C GLU A 105 -4.96 -5.99 -0.11
N ASP A 106 -5.98 -6.35 -0.90
CA ASP A 106 -7.24 -5.59 -0.95
C ASP A 106 -7.90 -5.46 0.44
N ALA A 107 -7.70 -6.43 1.33
CA ALA A 107 -8.27 -6.44 2.67
C ALA A 107 -7.67 -5.37 3.61
N SER A 108 -6.55 -4.76 3.24
CA SER A 108 -5.90 -3.72 4.02
C SER A 108 -6.47 -2.32 3.76
N PHE A 109 -7.38 -2.20 2.80
CA PHE A 109 -7.99 -0.96 2.41
C PHE A 109 -9.50 -0.99 2.65
N ASP A 110 -10.05 0.18 2.96
CA ASP A 110 -11.49 0.41 2.88
C ASP A 110 -11.83 1.06 1.54
N TRP A 111 -12.37 0.25 0.62
CA TRP A 111 -12.79 0.68 -0.71
C TRP A 111 -14.16 1.37 -0.74
N THR A 112 -14.90 1.33 0.37
CA THR A 112 -16.25 1.89 0.47
C THR A 112 -16.25 3.32 0.97
N LEU A 113 -15.19 3.71 1.68
CA LEU A 113 -14.99 5.08 2.13
C LEU A 113 -14.64 5.97 0.94
N ALA A 114 -15.62 6.78 0.53
CA ALA A 114 -15.39 7.88 -0.40
C ALA A 114 -14.34 8.86 0.16
N ARG A 115 -13.82 9.74 -0.70
CA ARG A 115 -13.06 10.90 -0.23
C ARG A 115 -13.98 11.77 0.64
N GLY A 116 -14.03 11.51 1.93
CA GLY A 116 -14.68 12.36 2.92
C GLY A 116 -13.95 13.69 3.08
N ASP A 117 -14.56 14.59 3.85
CA ASP A 117 -14.18 16.01 4.00
C ASP A 117 -12.92 16.26 4.85
N CYS A 118 -12.21 15.20 5.24
CA CYS A 118 -10.94 15.30 5.94
C CYS A 118 -9.86 15.77 4.97
N THR A 119 -9.16 16.85 5.33
CA THR A 119 -8.04 17.38 4.56
C THR A 119 -6.77 16.60 4.95
N PRO A 120 -6.15 15.84 4.04
CA PRO A 120 -5.00 15.01 4.38
C PRO A 120 -3.78 15.83 4.80
N ASP A 121 -3.03 15.34 5.80
CA ASP A 121 -1.71 15.83 6.16
C ASP A 121 -0.65 14.80 5.74
N TRP A 122 -0.13 14.96 4.52
CA TRP A 122 0.83 14.05 3.90
C TRP A 122 2.23 14.18 4.52
N ARG A 123 2.38 13.71 5.76
CA ARG A 123 3.64 13.82 6.53
C ARG A 123 4.66 12.75 6.21
N TYR A 124 4.23 11.62 5.66
CA TYR A 124 5.12 10.49 5.40
C TYR A 124 4.99 10.00 3.97
N ALA A 125 6.07 9.48 3.41
CA ALA A 125 6.01 8.70 2.18
C ALA A 125 6.96 7.51 2.22
N LEU A 126 6.57 6.44 1.52
CA LEU A 126 7.42 5.29 1.26
C LEU A 126 7.87 5.33 -0.19
N GLU A 127 9.18 5.41 -0.41
CA GLU A 127 9.78 5.32 -1.73
C GLU A 127 10.39 3.95 -1.93
N PHE A 128 9.89 3.24 -2.94
CA PHE A 128 10.41 1.97 -3.40
C PHE A 128 11.23 2.22 -4.67
N ARG A 129 12.44 1.65 -4.75
CA ARG A 129 13.32 1.80 -5.92
C ARG A 129 13.88 0.45 -6.39
N ALA A 130 13.99 0.29 -7.70
CA ALA A 130 14.69 -0.83 -8.34
C ALA A 130 15.27 -0.39 -9.69
N GLY A 131 16.56 -0.07 -9.71
CA GLY A 131 17.21 0.56 -10.87
C GLY A 131 16.57 1.91 -11.19
N ASP A 132 16.13 2.10 -12.43
CA ASP A 132 15.45 3.33 -12.89
C ASP A 132 13.96 3.40 -12.51
N ARG A 133 13.39 2.32 -11.97
CA ARG A 133 11.99 2.27 -11.55
C ARG A 133 11.84 2.79 -10.13
N ARG A 134 10.85 3.65 -9.92
CA ARG A 134 10.46 4.18 -8.61
C ARG A 134 8.95 4.17 -8.41
N ALA A 135 8.50 3.93 -7.19
CA ALA A 135 7.12 4.11 -6.77
C ALA A 135 7.12 4.82 -5.41
N VAL A 136 6.42 5.94 -5.30
CA VAL A 136 6.34 6.72 -4.06
C VAL A 136 4.90 6.70 -3.57
N ILE A 137 4.70 6.21 -2.35
CA ILE A 137 3.39 6.15 -1.71
C ILE A 137 3.37 7.21 -0.61
N ALA A 138 2.61 8.29 -0.81
CA ALA A 138 2.33 9.25 0.25
C ALA A 138 1.30 8.66 1.22
N ILE A 139 1.50 8.92 2.50
CA ILE A 139 0.69 8.39 3.59
C ILE A 139 0.28 9.54 4.49
N ASP A 140 -1.02 9.63 4.73
CA ASP A 140 -1.63 10.52 5.69
C ASP A 140 -2.25 9.68 6.81
N MET A 141 -1.70 9.82 8.02
CA MET A 141 -2.22 9.12 9.20
C MET A 141 -3.46 9.80 9.77
N HIS A 142 -3.64 11.10 9.53
CA HIS A 142 -4.75 11.85 10.10
C HIS A 142 -6.08 11.43 9.51
N CYS A 143 -6.19 11.35 8.18
CA CYS A 143 -7.37 10.84 7.50
C CYS A 143 -7.26 9.35 7.14
N SER A 144 -6.18 8.67 7.55
CA SER A 144 -5.90 7.26 7.24
C SER A 144 -5.99 6.98 5.74
N ARG A 145 -5.17 7.67 4.95
CA ARG A 145 -5.16 7.58 3.48
C ARG A 145 -3.78 7.34 2.92
N VAL A 146 -3.77 6.78 1.72
CA VAL A 146 -2.56 6.65 0.91
C VAL A 146 -2.81 7.08 -0.52
N ARG A 147 -1.72 7.48 -1.19
CA ARG A 147 -1.72 7.91 -2.58
C ARG A 147 -0.44 7.49 -3.27
N LEU A 148 -0.54 6.98 -4.50
CA LEU A 148 0.65 6.73 -5.34
C LEU A 148 1.02 7.97 -6.14
N LEU A 149 2.33 8.23 -6.23
CA LEU A 149 2.90 9.34 -6.98
C LEU A 149 3.77 8.85 -8.16
N PRO A 150 3.74 9.54 -9.31
CA PRO A 150 2.75 10.57 -9.66
C PRO A 150 1.37 9.93 -9.91
N GLY A 151 0.30 10.55 -9.42
CA GLY A 151 -1.04 9.99 -9.58
C GLY A 151 -2.12 10.71 -8.79
N ASP A 152 -3.37 10.31 -9.07
CA ASP A 152 -4.58 10.83 -8.43
C ASP A 152 -5.37 9.78 -7.65
N ARG A 153 -4.93 8.52 -7.68
CA ARG A 153 -5.62 7.43 -7.00
C ARG A 153 -5.25 7.40 -5.54
N GLU A 154 -6.28 7.33 -4.72
CA GLU A 154 -6.20 7.29 -3.27
C GLU A 154 -7.10 6.19 -2.75
N ALA A 155 -6.73 5.62 -1.60
CA ALA A 155 -7.57 4.69 -0.86
C ALA A 155 -7.44 4.94 0.64
N SER A 156 -8.46 4.56 1.39
CA SER A 156 -8.38 4.55 2.85
C SER A 156 -7.60 3.33 3.32
N ILE A 157 -6.68 3.54 4.25
CA ILE A 157 -5.94 2.51 4.99
C ILE A 157 -6.43 2.38 6.43
N ALA A 158 -7.64 2.85 6.74
CA ALA A 158 -8.21 2.78 8.09
C ALA A 158 -8.06 1.40 8.76
N PRO A 159 -8.22 0.25 8.06
CA PRO A 159 -8.03 -1.07 8.68
C PRO A 159 -6.59 -1.35 9.17
N ILE A 160 -5.58 -0.70 8.61
CA ILE A 160 -4.16 -0.94 8.91
C ILE A 160 -3.44 0.29 9.48
N ALA A 161 -4.13 1.41 9.65
CA ALA A 161 -3.54 2.71 9.97
C ALA A 161 -2.69 2.65 11.25
N GLU A 162 -3.23 2.08 12.34
CA GLU A 162 -2.52 1.93 13.61
C GLU A 162 -1.23 1.09 13.46
N GLY A 163 -1.31 -0.02 12.72
CA GLY A 163 -0.15 -0.89 12.49
C GLY A 163 0.93 -0.21 11.66
N LEU A 164 0.54 0.56 10.65
CA LEU A 164 1.46 1.29 9.79
C LEU A 164 2.09 2.49 10.50
N GLU A 165 1.32 3.22 11.31
CA GLU A 165 1.80 4.31 12.15
C GLU A 165 2.86 3.81 13.14
N LYS A 166 2.55 2.71 13.85
CA LYS A 166 3.51 2.10 14.78
C LYS A 166 4.81 1.70 14.08
N PHE A 167 4.71 1.10 12.90
CA PHE A 167 5.89 0.74 12.11
C PHE A 167 6.73 1.97 11.74
N ILE A 168 6.10 3.05 11.25
CA ILE A 168 6.78 4.29 10.88
C ILE A 168 7.45 4.94 12.09
N VAL A 169 6.75 5.06 13.21
CA VAL A 169 7.30 5.62 14.45
C VAL A 169 8.51 4.82 14.94
N GLU A 170 8.45 3.49 14.88
CA GLU A 170 9.57 2.62 15.25
C GLU A 170 10.80 2.85 14.35
N GLN A 171 10.62 3.10 13.06
CA GLN A 171 11.73 3.35 12.13
C GLN A 171 12.34 4.76 12.27
N LEU A 172 11.59 5.71 12.81
CA LEU A 172 12.06 7.08 13.06
C LEU A 172 12.70 7.26 14.44
N ALA A 173 12.48 6.33 15.36
CA ALA A 173 13.11 6.36 16.67
C ALA A 173 14.64 6.22 16.55
N PRO A 174 15.43 6.99 17.33
CA PRO A 174 16.88 6.84 17.32
C PRO A 174 17.27 5.43 17.76
N PRO A 175 18.33 4.83 17.16
CA PRO A 175 18.78 3.50 17.56
C PRO A 175 19.24 3.55 19.02
N SER A 176 18.62 2.72 19.87
CA SER A 176 18.98 2.52 21.28
C SER A 176 20.29 1.75 21.44
#